data_AF-A0A3A4S1C8-F1
#
_entry.id   AF-A0A3A4S1C8-F1
#
_cell.length_a   1.000
_cell.length_b   1.000
_cell.length_c   1.000
_cell.angle_alpha   90.00
_cell.angle_beta   90.00
_cell.angle_gamma   90.00
#
_symmetry.space_group_name_H-M   'P 1'
#
loop_
_entity.id
_entity.type
_entity.pdbx_description
1 polymer ?
#
loop_
_entity_poly.entity_id
_entity_poly.type
_entity_poly.pdbx_seq_one_letter_code
_entity_poly.pdbx_strand_id
1 'polypeptide(L)'
;MVDGEDGYVTTTTTYDVNPETGKLSEKVTVDRKEATDTVIKVPAKSKVDREVLPTSAIRYEKDESRDRGASIEMVDGEDGYVTTTRTYDVNPENGHVTEKVTVDRKEPTDTVIKVPAKSKVEEVLVPFATKYEADNDLSAGQEQEITLGKNGKTVTTITYDVDGKSGQVTESTLSQKEDSQTRVVKKGTKPQVLVQEIPIETEYLDDSTLDKGQEIEEAGEIGEITLTTIYTVDERDGTIEETTSRQITKEMVKRRIRRGTREPEKVVVPEQSSIPSYPVSVTSNQGTNAAVELAKPVAPTTGWKQENGMWYFYNTDGSMATGWVQV
;
A
#
# COMPACT_ATOMS: atom_id res chain seq x y z
N MET A 1 77.73 23.38 -56.08
CA MET A 1 78.95 23.88 -55.41
C MET A 1 78.92 25.40 -55.50
N VAL A 2 79.62 26.10 -54.62
CA VAL A 2 80.11 27.47 -54.87
C VAL A 2 81.63 27.34 -54.76
N ASP A 3 82.33 27.62 -55.83
CA ASP A 3 83.75 27.31 -55.93
C ASP A 3 84.53 28.42 -55.22
N GLY A 4 85.53 28.03 -54.42
CA GLY A 4 86.43 28.95 -53.76
C GLY A 4 87.41 29.56 -54.75
N GLU A 5 87.82 30.81 -54.52
CA GLU A 5 88.83 31.47 -55.31
C GLU A 5 90.18 31.42 -54.57
N ASP A 6 91.22 30.94 -55.24
CA ASP A 6 92.57 30.92 -54.70
C ASP A 6 93.02 32.34 -54.30
N GLY A 7 93.55 32.44 -53.08
CA GLY A 7 94.23 33.63 -52.60
C GLY A 7 95.63 33.73 -53.22
N TYR A 8 96.12 34.96 -53.40
CA TYR A 8 97.46 35.21 -53.91
C TYR A 8 98.18 36.28 -53.09
N VAL A 9 99.51 36.19 -53.06
CA VAL A 9 100.39 37.22 -52.51
C VAL A 9 101.45 37.52 -53.57
N THR A 10 101.38 38.70 -54.18
CA THR A 10 102.28 39.10 -55.27
C THR A 10 103.23 40.18 -54.77
N THR A 11 104.41 39.75 -54.33
CA THR A 11 105.53 40.64 -54.01
C THR A 11 106.22 41.08 -55.30
N THR A 12 105.98 42.31 -55.72
CA THR A 12 106.67 42.94 -56.84
C THR A 12 107.84 43.77 -56.32
N THR A 13 109.05 43.37 -56.67
CA THR A 13 110.28 44.11 -56.36
C THR A 13 110.77 44.84 -57.62
N THR A 14 110.68 46.17 -57.62
CA THR A 14 111.23 47.01 -58.68
C THR A 14 112.63 47.49 -58.30
N TYR A 15 113.56 47.41 -59.24
CA TYR A 15 114.94 47.84 -59.09
C TYR A 15 115.24 49.00 -60.04
N ASP A 16 115.34 50.21 -59.49
CA ASP A 16 115.76 51.39 -60.24
C ASP A 16 117.28 51.57 -60.10
N VAL A 17 117.99 51.62 -61.24
CA VAL A 17 119.42 51.94 -61.29
C VAL A 17 119.57 53.44 -61.51
N ASN A 18 120.27 54.13 -60.62
CA ASN A 18 120.67 55.51 -60.86
C ASN A 18 121.73 55.56 -61.98
N PRO A 19 121.45 56.19 -63.14
CA PRO A 19 122.29 56.04 -64.33
C PRO A 19 123.64 56.79 -64.26
N GLU A 20 123.79 57.74 -63.35
CA GLU A 20 125.02 58.54 -63.18
C GLU A 20 125.99 57.90 -62.18
N THR A 21 125.50 57.08 -61.24
CA THR A 21 126.30 56.51 -60.15
C THR A 21 126.34 54.99 -60.12
N GLY A 22 125.53 54.31 -60.95
CA GLY A 22 125.37 52.86 -60.95
C GLY A 22 124.71 52.30 -59.67
N LYS A 23 124.26 53.16 -58.76
CA LYS A 23 123.68 52.75 -57.48
C LYS A 23 122.25 52.22 -57.67
N LEU A 24 122.02 51.02 -57.17
CA LEU A 24 120.71 50.37 -57.17
C LEU A 24 119.84 50.91 -56.02
N SER A 25 118.55 51.13 -56.29
CA SER A 25 117.52 51.34 -55.28
C SER A 25 116.37 50.35 -55.48
N GLU A 26 116.02 49.64 -54.41
CA GLU A 26 114.97 48.63 -54.41
C GLU A 26 113.66 49.21 -53.84
N LYS A 27 112.54 48.94 -54.51
CA LYS A 27 111.19 49.26 -54.03
C LYS A 27 110.31 48.03 -54.13
N VAL A 28 109.94 47.50 -52.97
CA VAL A 28 109.03 46.35 -52.86
C VAL A 28 107.59 46.84 -52.63
N THR A 29 106.65 46.28 -53.38
CA THR A 29 105.21 46.41 -53.11
C THR A 29 104.56 45.03 -53.11
N VAL A 30 103.67 44.78 -52.14
CA VAL A 30 102.93 43.51 -52.01
C VAL A 30 101.47 43.78 -52.31
N ASP A 31 100.93 43.13 -53.34
CA ASP A 31 99.48 42.96 -53.50
C ASP A 31 99.06 41.63 -52.85
N ARG A 32 97.83 41.59 -52.31
CA ARG A 32 97.28 40.39 -51.69
C ARG A 32 95.77 40.31 -51.89
N LYS A 33 95.33 39.12 -52.30
CA LYS A 33 93.95 38.64 -52.18
C LYS A 33 93.93 37.46 -51.22
N GLU A 34 93.12 37.51 -50.17
CA GLU A 34 92.89 36.33 -49.32
C GLU A 34 92.03 35.30 -50.07
N ALA A 35 92.22 34.01 -49.78
CA ALA A 35 91.45 32.93 -50.39
C ALA A 35 90.00 32.90 -49.90
N THR A 36 89.09 32.33 -50.69
CA THR A 36 87.71 32.04 -50.26
C THR A 36 87.41 30.54 -50.29
N ASP A 37 86.67 30.05 -49.29
CA ASP A 37 86.39 28.63 -49.14
C ASP A 37 85.41 28.08 -50.19
N THR A 38 85.65 26.84 -50.64
CA THR A 38 84.73 26.12 -51.54
C THR A 38 83.54 25.56 -50.77
N VAL A 39 82.34 26.08 -51.01
CA VAL A 39 81.11 25.66 -50.32
C VAL A 39 80.39 24.54 -51.07
N ILE A 40 80.58 23.31 -50.60
CA ILE A 40 79.88 22.12 -51.11
C ILE A 40 78.50 22.01 -50.45
N LYS A 41 77.45 22.39 -51.18
CA LYS A 41 76.05 22.23 -50.75
C LYS A 41 75.62 20.76 -50.85
N VAL A 42 75.64 20.03 -49.73
CA VAL A 42 75.13 18.65 -49.60
C VAL A 42 73.59 18.65 -49.48
N PRO A 43 72.84 17.88 -50.30
CA PRO A 43 71.38 17.88 -50.26
C PRO A 43 70.82 16.99 -49.14
N ALA A 44 70.81 17.52 -47.92
CA ALA A 44 70.16 16.90 -46.76
C ALA A 44 68.62 17.03 -46.83
N LYS A 45 67.94 16.04 -47.43
CA LYS A 45 66.47 16.01 -47.51
C LYS A 45 65.88 15.04 -46.48
N SER A 46 65.15 15.58 -45.51
CA SER A 46 64.40 14.79 -44.52
C SER A 46 63.40 13.84 -45.18
N LYS A 47 63.22 12.65 -44.57
CA LYS A 47 62.26 11.62 -45.00
C LYS A 47 61.20 11.43 -43.93
N VAL A 48 59.93 11.36 -44.35
CA VAL A 48 58.79 11.05 -43.48
C VAL A 48 58.11 9.82 -44.06
N ASP A 49 58.04 8.76 -43.27
CA ASP A 49 57.31 7.53 -43.56
C ASP A 49 56.14 7.42 -42.60
N ARG A 50 54.93 7.14 -43.09
CA ARG A 50 53.74 6.93 -42.26
C ARG A 50 53.10 5.59 -42.58
N GLU A 51 53.00 4.75 -41.55
CA GLU A 51 52.29 3.48 -41.54
C GLU A 51 50.95 3.68 -40.84
N VAL A 52 49.87 3.04 -41.35
CA VAL A 52 48.54 3.08 -40.74
C VAL A 52 48.34 1.79 -39.96
N LEU A 53 47.84 1.89 -38.73
CA LEU A 53 47.47 0.76 -37.88
C LEU A 53 45.94 0.62 -37.95
N PRO A 54 45.40 -0.32 -38.76
CA PRO A 54 43.96 -0.41 -38.96
C PRO A 54 43.22 -0.86 -37.69
N THR A 55 42.04 -0.30 -37.44
CA THR A 55 41.13 -0.87 -36.44
C THR A 55 40.78 -2.32 -36.82
N SER A 56 40.88 -3.22 -35.85
CA SER A 56 40.84 -4.67 -36.09
C SER A 56 40.18 -5.47 -34.96
N ALA A 57 39.98 -4.86 -33.79
CA ALA A 57 39.19 -5.41 -32.71
C ALA A 57 37.76 -4.86 -32.78
N ILE A 58 36.78 -5.76 -32.74
CA ILE A 58 35.38 -5.45 -32.47
C ILE A 58 35.10 -5.91 -31.04
N ARG A 59 34.48 -5.05 -30.24
CA ARG A 59 34.07 -5.35 -28.86
C ARG A 59 32.61 -4.99 -28.63
N TYR A 60 31.95 -5.78 -27.79
CA TYR A 60 30.54 -5.59 -27.47
C TYR A 60 30.39 -4.90 -26.11
N GLU A 61 29.46 -3.95 -26.02
CA GLU A 61 29.10 -3.29 -24.77
C GLU A 61 27.62 -3.48 -24.46
N LYS A 62 27.30 -3.65 -23.17
CA LYS A 62 25.92 -3.66 -22.68
C LYS A 62 25.36 -2.24 -22.69
N ASP A 63 24.24 -2.03 -23.38
CA ASP A 63 23.50 -0.77 -23.33
C ASP A 63 22.27 -0.94 -22.42
N GLU A 64 22.35 -0.34 -21.23
CA GLU A 64 21.30 -0.38 -20.22
C GLU A 64 20.19 0.66 -20.43
N SER A 65 20.31 1.53 -21.45
CA SER A 65 19.30 2.56 -21.74
C SER A 65 18.18 2.07 -22.66
N ARG A 66 18.46 1.06 -23.50
CA ARG A 66 17.56 0.56 -24.55
C ARG A 66 17.09 -0.86 -24.27
N ASP A 67 15.79 -1.09 -24.47
CA ASP A 67 15.12 -2.37 -24.19
C ASP A 67 15.59 -3.49 -25.14
N ARG A 68 15.73 -4.70 -24.60
CA ARG A 68 16.20 -5.89 -25.34
C ARG A 68 15.34 -6.17 -26.57
N GLY A 69 15.99 -6.28 -27.72
CA GLY A 69 15.32 -6.46 -29.02
C GLY A 69 15.24 -5.17 -29.86
N ALA A 70 15.65 -4.02 -29.34
CA ALA A 70 15.97 -2.86 -30.17
C ALA A 70 17.17 -3.14 -31.10
N SER A 71 17.35 -2.32 -32.14
CA SER A 71 18.50 -2.41 -33.05
C SER A 71 19.81 -2.13 -32.31
N ILE A 72 20.87 -2.89 -32.60
CA ILE A 72 22.23 -2.59 -32.13
C ILE A 72 22.69 -1.22 -32.66
N GLU A 73 23.57 -0.56 -31.90
CA GLU A 73 24.25 0.66 -32.34
C GLU A 73 25.74 0.34 -32.53
N MET A 74 26.33 0.79 -33.64
CA MET A 74 27.74 0.64 -33.96
C MET A 74 28.42 2.00 -33.84
N VAL A 75 29.57 2.03 -33.16
CA VAL A 75 30.47 3.18 -33.07
C VAL A 75 31.79 2.74 -33.70
N ASP A 76 32.10 3.31 -34.86
CA ASP A 76 33.28 2.94 -35.63
C ASP A 76 34.58 3.26 -34.88
N GLY A 77 35.54 2.34 -34.94
CA GLY A 77 36.89 2.56 -34.45
C GLY A 77 37.68 3.51 -35.34
N GLU A 78 38.57 4.30 -34.76
CA GLU A 78 39.51 5.13 -35.51
C GLU A 78 40.82 4.38 -35.75
N ASP A 79 41.34 4.45 -36.97
CA ASP A 79 42.68 3.95 -37.27
C ASP A 79 43.77 4.69 -36.46
N GLY A 80 44.78 3.92 -36.07
CA GLY A 80 46.03 4.39 -35.53
C GLY A 80 47.06 4.64 -36.63
N TYR A 81 48.26 5.08 -36.24
CA TYR A 81 49.37 5.24 -37.17
C TYR A 81 50.72 5.27 -36.44
N VAL A 82 51.79 5.01 -37.20
CA VAL A 82 53.18 5.26 -36.81
C VAL A 82 53.81 6.15 -37.87
N THR A 83 54.26 7.34 -37.47
CA THR A 83 54.95 8.29 -38.35
C THR A 83 56.41 8.36 -37.94
N THR A 84 57.31 7.82 -38.76
CA THR A 84 58.77 7.93 -38.57
C THR A 84 59.29 9.11 -39.39
N THR A 85 59.86 10.10 -38.71
CA THR A 85 60.52 11.24 -39.35
C THR A 85 62.03 11.13 -39.15
N ARG A 86 62.78 11.21 -40.24
CA ARG A 86 64.25 11.26 -40.25
C ARG A 86 64.69 12.62 -40.78
N THR A 87 65.33 13.42 -39.94
CA THR A 87 65.95 14.69 -40.33
C THR A 87 67.47 14.53 -40.39
N TYR A 88 68.11 15.28 -41.27
CA TYR A 88 69.55 15.23 -41.50
C TYR A 88 70.13 16.63 -41.31
N ASP A 89 70.94 16.81 -40.27
CA ASP A 89 71.62 18.06 -39.96
C ASP A 89 73.08 17.97 -40.45
N VAL A 90 73.54 18.95 -41.22
CA VAL A 90 74.90 18.97 -41.78
C VAL A 90 75.76 19.97 -41.00
N ASN A 91 76.89 19.51 -40.44
CA ASN A 91 77.88 20.38 -39.84
C ASN A 91 78.54 21.24 -40.95
N PRO A 92 78.47 22.59 -40.90
CA PRO A 92 78.99 23.47 -41.95
C PRO A 92 80.51 23.52 -42.02
N GLU A 93 81.23 23.16 -40.95
CA GLU A 93 82.70 23.26 -40.86
C GLU A 93 83.41 22.05 -41.49
N ASN A 94 82.77 20.88 -41.52
CA ASN A 94 83.39 19.62 -41.97
C ASN A 94 82.49 18.73 -42.83
N GLY A 95 81.27 19.15 -43.14
CA GLY A 95 80.31 18.42 -43.97
C GLY A 95 79.74 17.13 -43.36
N HIS A 96 80.02 16.84 -42.08
CA HIS A 96 79.50 15.64 -41.41
C HIS A 96 77.98 15.71 -41.25
N VAL A 97 77.28 14.62 -41.57
CA VAL A 97 75.82 14.54 -41.54
C VAL A 97 75.35 13.73 -40.33
N THR A 98 74.57 14.37 -39.46
CA THR A 98 73.92 13.73 -38.31
C THR A 98 72.49 13.34 -38.69
N GLU A 99 72.12 12.05 -38.55
CA GLU A 99 70.72 11.62 -38.62
C GLU A 99 70.05 11.79 -37.25
N LYS A 100 68.86 12.38 -37.23
CA LYS A 100 67.96 12.42 -36.07
C LYS A 100 66.64 11.77 -36.46
N VAL A 101 66.22 10.77 -35.69
CA VAL A 101 64.95 10.05 -35.90
C VAL A 101 63.97 10.42 -34.79
N THR A 102 62.74 10.76 -35.16
CA THR A 102 61.60 10.88 -34.25
C THR A 102 60.46 9.97 -34.71
N VAL A 103 59.68 9.50 -33.75
CA VAL A 103 58.49 8.66 -34.00
C VAL A 103 57.30 9.32 -33.31
N ASP A 104 56.25 9.58 -34.08
CA ASP A 104 54.92 9.93 -33.58
C ASP A 104 54.00 8.70 -33.76
N ARG A 105 53.10 8.48 -32.81
CA ARG A 105 52.32 7.23 -32.69
C ARG A 105 50.95 7.50 -32.08
N LYS A 106 49.92 7.04 -32.78
CA LYS A 106 48.54 6.93 -32.28
C LYS A 106 48.14 5.45 -32.35
N GLU A 107 47.68 4.88 -31.25
CA GLU A 107 47.08 3.54 -31.28
C GLU A 107 45.69 3.59 -31.95
N PRO A 108 45.25 2.52 -32.65
CA PRO A 108 43.86 2.42 -33.12
C PRO A 108 42.89 2.30 -31.94
N THR A 109 41.62 2.63 -32.18
CA THR A 109 40.53 2.33 -31.24
C THR A 109 39.61 1.24 -31.78
N ASP A 110 39.12 0.40 -30.88
CA ASP A 110 38.21 -0.72 -31.20
C ASP A 110 36.85 -0.23 -31.70
N THR A 111 36.28 -0.91 -32.68
CA THR A 111 34.88 -0.69 -33.09
C THR A 111 33.96 -1.26 -32.02
N VAL A 112 33.01 -0.46 -31.54
CA VAL A 112 32.12 -0.81 -30.42
C VAL A 112 30.72 -1.12 -30.92
N ILE A 113 30.21 -2.31 -30.60
CA ILE A 113 28.82 -2.69 -30.83
C ILE A 113 28.05 -2.65 -29.51
N LYS A 114 27.19 -1.65 -29.35
CA LYS A 114 26.30 -1.51 -28.19
C LYS A 114 25.07 -2.39 -28.38
N VAL A 115 24.95 -3.39 -27.50
CA VAL A 115 23.87 -4.37 -27.48
C VAL A 115 22.79 -3.92 -26.49
N PRO A 116 21.56 -3.59 -26.94
CA PRO A 116 20.49 -3.13 -26.06
C PRO A 116 20.02 -4.25 -25.13
N ALA A 117 20.20 -4.02 -23.83
CA ALA A 117 20.15 -5.04 -22.78
C ALA A 117 19.71 -4.44 -21.43
N LYS A 118 18.85 -3.41 -21.46
CA LYS A 118 18.19 -2.83 -20.29
C LYS A 118 17.39 -3.87 -19.50
N SER A 119 17.67 -3.96 -18.21
CA SER A 119 16.99 -4.87 -17.27
C SER A 119 15.50 -4.51 -17.12
N LYS A 120 14.65 -5.52 -16.90
CA LYS A 120 13.22 -5.35 -16.64
C LYS A 120 12.91 -5.58 -15.16
N VAL A 121 12.00 -4.80 -14.59
CA VAL A 121 11.45 -5.01 -13.24
C VAL A 121 9.94 -5.12 -13.35
N GLU A 122 9.37 -6.15 -12.75
CA GLU A 122 7.93 -6.39 -12.64
C GLU A 122 7.54 -6.47 -11.16
N GLU A 123 6.50 -5.74 -10.75
CA GLU A 123 5.98 -5.75 -9.38
C GLU A 123 4.53 -6.22 -9.36
N VAL A 124 4.24 -7.23 -8.55
CA VAL A 124 2.90 -7.80 -8.34
C VAL A 124 2.54 -7.66 -6.87
N LEU A 125 1.47 -6.91 -6.57
CA LEU A 125 1.00 -6.71 -5.20
C LEU A 125 0.31 -7.96 -4.67
N VAL A 126 0.60 -8.31 -3.40
CA VAL A 126 -0.04 -9.39 -2.65
C VAL A 126 -0.98 -8.75 -1.63
N PRO A 127 -2.33 -8.88 -1.77
CA PRO A 127 -3.27 -8.23 -0.88
C PRO A 127 -3.17 -8.76 0.56
N PHE A 128 -3.32 -7.89 1.55
CA PHE A 128 -3.37 -8.32 2.95
C PHE A 128 -4.71 -9.01 3.30
N ALA A 129 -4.65 -9.98 4.20
CA ALA A 129 -5.84 -10.47 4.90
C ALA A 129 -6.27 -9.49 6.00
N THR A 130 -7.56 -9.43 6.29
CA THR A 130 -8.07 -8.82 7.54
C THR A 130 -8.42 -9.95 8.51
N LYS A 131 -8.04 -9.79 9.77
CA LYS A 131 -8.51 -10.59 10.90
C LYS A 131 -9.36 -9.73 11.81
N TYR A 132 -10.47 -10.29 12.29
CA TYR A 132 -11.31 -9.70 13.32
C TYR A 132 -11.08 -10.39 14.66
N GLU A 133 -11.18 -9.63 15.75
CA GLU A 133 -11.01 -10.13 17.12
C GLU A 133 -12.10 -9.55 18.04
N ALA A 134 -12.53 -10.33 19.03
CA ALA A 134 -13.53 -9.89 20.01
C ALA A 134 -12.93 -8.89 21.02
N ASP A 135 -13.73 -7.92 21.45
CA ASP A 135 -13.40 -7.00 22.54
C ASP A 135 -14.62 -6.77 23.44
N ASN A 136 -14.56 -7.32 24.66
CA ASN A 136 -15.66 -7.25 25.62
C ASN A 136 -15.75 -5.93 26.40
N ASP A 137 -14.82 -4.98 26.18
CA ASP A 137 -14.88 -3.64 26.77
C ASP A 137 -15.59 -2.66 25.81
N LEU A 138 -15.43 -2.85 24.50
CA LEU A 138 -16.13 -2.14 23.42
C LEU A 138 -17.58 -2.63 23.22
N SER A 139 -18.49 -1.70 23.00
CA SER A 139 -19.93 -1.97 22.82
C SER A 139 -20.21 -2.59 21.44
N ALA A 140 -21.25 -3.42 21.34
CA ALA A 140 -21.70 -3.99 20.07
C ALA A 140 -21.88 -2.91 18.99
N GLY A 141 -21.36 -3.17 17.79
CA GLY A 141 -21.34 -2.22 16.68
C GLY A 141 -20.18 -1.21 16.69
N GLN A 142 -19.38 -1.12 17.76
CA GLN A 142 -18.11 -0.38 17.75
C GLN A 142 -16.99 -1.23 17.14
N GLU A 143 -16.01 -0.59 16.51
CA GLU A 143 -14.79 -1.25 16.03
C GLU A 143 -13.54 -0.40 16.30
N GLN A 144 -12.39 -1.06 16.40
CA GLN A 144 -11.09 -0.42 16.62
C GLN A 144 -10.01 -1.12 15.79
N GLU A 145 -9.33 -0.38 14.91
CA GLU A 145 -8.17 -0.88 14.18
C GLU A 145 -6.93 -0.90 15.09
N ILE A 146 -6.33 -2.08 15.26
CA ILE A 146 -5.17 -2.33 16.12
C ILE A 146 -3.89 -2.49 15.30
N THR A 147 -3.99 -3.08 14.12
CA THR A 147 -2.87 -3.20 13.16
C THR A 147 -3.37 -2.83 11.78
N LEU A 148 -2.76 -1.78 11.20
CA LEU A 148 -3.03 -1.37 9.83
C LEU A 148 -2.50 -2.42 8.85
N GLY A 149 -3.35 -2.83 7.90
CA GLY A 149 -2.97 -3.76 6.84
C GLY A 149 -1.99 -3.14 5.85
N LYS A 150 -1.05 -3.94 5.34
CA LYS A 150 -0.17 -3.55 4.22
C LYS A 150 -0.06 -4.68 3.21
N ASN A 151 -0.27 -4.35 1.95
CA ASN A 151 -0.04 -5.29 0.87
C ASN A 151 1.44 -5.69 0.86
N GLY A 152 1.70 -6.98 0.73
CA GLY A 152 3.03 -7.47 0.37
C GLY A 152 3.23 -7.29 -1.13
N LYS A 153 4.37 -7.76 -1.64
CA LYS A 153 4.63 -7.77 -3.08
C LYS A 153 5.65 -8.82 -3.49
N THR A 154 5.56 -9.23 -4.74
CA THR A 154 6.61 -9.97 -5.43
C THR A 154 7.23 -9.05 -6.47
N VAL A 155 8.55 -8.82 -6.35
CA VAL A 155 9.34 -8.03 -7.30
C VAL A 155 10.23 -9.00 -8.07
N THR A 156 10.06 -9.04 -9.39
CA THR A 156 10.84 -9.89 -10.29
C THR A 156 11.71 -9.01 -11.17
N THR A 157 13.03 -9.11 -10.99
CA THR A 157 14.03 -8.41 -11.78
C THR A 157 14.66 -9.37 -12.77
N ILE A 158 14.53 -9.06 -14.05
CA ILE A 158 15.18 -9.79 -15.16
C ILE A 158 16.39 -8.95 -15.59
N THR A 159 17.59 -9.46 -15.34
CA THR A 159 18.85 -8.84 -15.76
C THR A 159 19.40 -9.52 -17.00
N TYR A 160 20.04 -8.73 -17.85
CA TYR A 160 20.76 -9.21 -19.02
C TYR A 160 22.24 -8.88 -18.86
N ASP A 161 23.12 -9.76 -19.33
CA ASP A 161 24.56 -9.53 -19.41
C ASP A 161 25.04 -9.85 -20.82
N VAL A 162 26.11 -9.18 -21.27
CA VAL A 162 26.61 -9.26 -22.66
C VAL A 162 28.08 -9.66 -22.63
N ASP A 163 28.43 -10.77 -23.29
CA ASP A 163 29.84 -11.13 -23.47
C ASP A 163 30.53 -10.16 -24.43
N GLY A 164 31.58 -9.50 -23.95
CA GLY A 164 32.28 -8.43 -24.68
C GLY A 164 33.02 -8.86 -25.94
N LYS A 165 33.15 -10.17 -26.22
CA LYS A 165 33.86 -10.72 -27.39
C LYS A 165 32.94 -11.26 -28.48
N SER A 166 31.80 -11.82 -28.10
CA SER A 166 30.84 -12.48 -28.99
C SER A 166 29.51 -11.75 -29.12
N GLY A 167 29.20 -10.83 -28.21
CA GLY A 167 27.89 -10.18 -28.13
C GLY A 167 26.79 -11.11 -27.61
N GLN A 168 27.12 -12.31 -27.13
CA GLN A 168 26.15 -13.25 -26.59
C GLN A 168 25.47 -12.64 -25.36
N VAL A 169 24.13 -12.56 -25.39
CA VAL A 169 23.32 -12.07 -24.28
C VAL A 169 22.90 -13.25 -23.40
N THR A 170 23.29 -13.22 -22.12
CA THR A 170 22.77 -14.11 -21.08
C THR A 170 21.68 -13.43 -20.27
N GLU A 171 20.73 -14.20 -19.75
CA GLU A 171 19.56 -13.73 -19.01
C GLU A 171 19.52 -14.38 -17.64
N SER A 172 19.30 -13.58 -16.59
CA SER A 172 19.12 -14.04 -15.21
C SER A 172 17.87 -13.42 -14.61
N THR A 173 17.15 -14.18 -13.80
CA THR A 173 15.91 -13.71 -13.13
C THR A 173 16.06 -13.87 -11.62
N LEU A 174 15.85 -12.77 -10.90
CA LEU A 174 15.81 -12.73 -9.44
C LEU A 174 14.40 -12.32 -8.99
N SER A 175 13.71 -13.20 -8.25
CA SER A 175 12.44 -12.87 -7.61
C SER A 175 12.65 -12.65 -6.11
N GLN A 176 12.13 -11.53 -5.60
CA GLN A 176 12.13 -11.17 -4.19
C GLN A 176 10.68 -11.01 -3.72
N LYS A 177 10.41 -11.41 -2.48
CA LYS A 177 9.07 -11.31 -1.87
C LYS A 177 9.14 -10.47 -0.60
N GLU A 178 8.25 -9.49 -0.51
CA GLU A 178 7.91 -8.75 0.68
C GLU A 178 6.55 -9.29 1.19
N ASP A 179 6.50 -9.75 2.44
CA ASP A 179 5.29 -10.36 3.01
C ASP A 179 4.24 -9.31 3.40
N SER A 180 2.96 -9.64 3.23
CA SER A 180 1.83 -8.78 3.58
C SER A 180 1.63 -8.69 5.10
N GLN A 181 1.41 -7.49 5.62
CA GLN A 181 1.00 -7.29 7.01
C GLN A 181 -0.52 -7.44 7.13
N THR A 182 -0.98 -8.47 7.84
CA THR A 182 -2.40 -8.69 8.17
C THR A 182 -2.99 -7.48 8.91
N ARG A 183 -4.15 -7.00 8.46
CA ARG A 183 -4.95 -5.99 9.16
C ARG A 183 -5.65 -6.63 10.35
N VAL A 184 -5.62 -6.01 11.53
CA VAL A 184 -6.32 -6.52 12.73
C VAL A 184 -7.30 -5.46 13.23
N VAL A 185 -8.59 -5.83 13.25
CA VAL A 185 -9.70 -4.98 13.71
C VAL A 185 -10.43 -5.66 14.85
N LYS A 186 -10.46 -5.02 16.02
CA LYS A 186 -11.31 -5.43 17.13
C LYS A 186 -12.77 -5.03 16.86
N LYS A 187 -13.70 -5.92 17.16
CA LYS A 187 -15.15 -5.68 17.17
C LYS A 187 -15.67 -5.72 18.60
N GLY A 188 -16.53 -4.77 18.97
CA GLY A 188 -17.14 -4.75 20.29
C GLY A 188 -18.12 -5.91 20.48
N THR A 189 -17.91 -6.67 21.57
CA THR A 189 -18.70 -7.83 21.98
C THR A 189 -19.21 -7.74 23.41
N LYS A 190 -19.08 -6.57 24.06
CA LYS A 190 -19.52 -6.32 25.44
C LYS A 190 -20.97 -6.79 25.67
N PRO A 191 -21.21 -7.73 26.61
CA PRO A 191 -22.56 -8.20 26.91
C PRO A 191 -23.48 -7.08 27.38
N GLN A 192 -24.73 -7.13 26.95
CA GLN A 192 -25.79 -6.23 27.42
C GLN A 192 -26.70 -6.96 28.42
N VAL A 193 -27.07 -6.25 29.48
CA VAL A 193 -27.92 -6.78 30.56
C VAL A 193 -29.08 -5.83 30.76
N LEU A 194 -30.30 -6.33 30.59
CA LEU A 194 -31.55 -5.57 30.72
C LEU A 194 -32.44 -6.24 31.77
N VAL A 195 -32.75 -5.53 32.85
CA VAL A 195 -33.73 -5.97 33.85
C VAL A 195 -35.13 -5.49 33.45
N GLN A 196 -36.14 -6.34 33.59
CA GLN A 196 -37.54 -6.03 33.35
C GLN A 196 -38.40 -6.52 34.52
N GLU A 197 -39.34 -5.70 34.98
CA GLU A 197 -40.27 -6.06 36.06
C GLU A 197 -41.35 -7.04 35.57
N ILE A 198 -41.71 -8.01 36.42
CA ILE A 198 -42.91 -8.83 36.25
C ILE A 198 -44.04 -8.15 37.06
N PRO A 199 -45.11 -7.65 36.41
CA PRO A 199 -46.18 -6.96 37.11
C PRO A 199 -46.93 -7.90 38.07
N ILE A 200 -47.31 -7.35 39.23
CA ILE A 200 -47.98 -8.10 40.30
C ILE A 200 -49.43 -8.50 39.92
N GLU A 201 -49.71 -9.80 39.89
CA GLU A 201 -51.07 -10.31 39.78
C GLU A 201 -51.86 -10.14 41.10
N THR A 202 -53.18 -10.01 41.00
CA THR A 202 -54.09 -10.00 42.16
C THR A 202 -55.03 -11.20 42.12
N GLU A 203 -55.10 -11.95 43.21
CA GLU A 203 -55.87 -13.18 43.40
C GLU A 203 -56.96 -12.95 44.45
N TYR A 204 -58.22 -13.26 44.12
CA TYR A 204 -59.35 -13.15 45.05
C TYR A 204 -59.71 -14.53 45.60
N LEU A 205 -59.84 -14.64 46.91
CA LEU A 205 -60.13 -15.91 47.60
C LEU A 205 -61.34 -15.73 48.53
N ASP A 206 -62.33 -16.62 48.44
CA ASP A 206 -63.45 -16.63 49.38
C ASP A 206 -63.01 -17.25 50.72
N ASP A 207 -63.20 -16.53 51.82
CA ASP A 207 -62.86 -16.95 53.18
C ASP A 207 -64.14 -17.07 54.02
N SER A 208 -64.43 -18.27 54.50
CA SER A 208 -65.63 -18.59 55.28
C SER A 208 -65.49 -18.33 56.78
N THR A 209 -64.33 -17.81 57.23
CA THR A 209 -64.12 -17.36 58.61
C THR A 209 -64.48 -15.89 58.80
N LEU A 210 -64.32 -15.07 57.75
CA LEU A 210 -64.60 -13.63 57.74
C LEU A 210 -66.08 -13.33 57.46
N ASP A 211 -66.63 -12.31 58.14
CA ASP A 211 -68.02 -11.87 57.95
C ASP A 211 -68.27 -11.32 56.54
N LYS A 212 -69.47 -11.56 56.01
CA LYS A 212 -69.89 -11.11 54.68
C LYS A 212 -69.71 -9.59 54.50
N GLY A 213 -68.72 -9.21 53.69
CA GLY A 213 -68.34 -7.80 53.43
C GLY A 213 -67.04 -7.34 54.11
N GLN A 214 -66.36 -8.19 54.89
CA GLN A 214 -64.96 -7.98 55.27
C GLN A 214 -64.03 -8.38 54.10
N GLU A 215 -62.94 -7.63 53.93
CA GLU A 215 -61.82 -8.04 53.08
C GLU A 215 -60.50 -7.99 53.88
N ILE A 216 -59.57 -8.90 53.61
CA ILE A 216 -58.19 -8.87 54.12
C ILE A 216 -57.22 -8.94 52.93
N GLU A 217 -56.31 -7.97 52.83
CA GLU A 217 -55.26 -7.90 51.81
C GLU A 217 -53.96 -8.52 52.34
N GLU A 218 -53.47 -9.56 51.67
CA GLU A 218 -52.09 -10.02 51.77
C GLU A 218 -51.30 -9.32 50.66
N ALA A 219 -50.38 -8.43 51.04
CA ALA A 219 -49.51 -7.76 50.09
C ALA A 219 -48.65 -8.78 49.33
N GLY A 220 -48.59 -8.63 48.01
CA GLY A 220 -47.66 -9.37 47.15
C GLY A 220 -46.49 -8.50 46.68
N GLU A 221 -45.69 -9.03 45.78
CA GLU A 221 -44.48 -8.39 45.27
C GLU A 221 -44.37 -8.52 43.76
N ILE A 222 -43.88 -7.46 43.09
CA ILE A 222 -43.41 -7.56 41.71
C ILE A 222 -42.24 -8.55 41.63
N GLY A 223 -42.20 -9.29 40.54
CA GLY A 223 -41.05 -10.11 40.17
C GLY A 223 -40.09 -9.35 39.25
N GLU A 224 -39.00 -10.00 38.85
CA GLU A 224 -37.98 -9.46 37.97
C GLU A 224 -37.46 -10.57 37.04
N ILE A 225 -37.22 -10.21 35.78
CA ILE A 225 -36.41 -10.99 34.85
C ILE A 225 -35.19 -10.20 34.42
N THR A 226 -34.08 -10.92 34.20
CA THR A 226 -32.90 -10.40 33.54
C THR A 226 -32.79 -11.02 32.15
N LEU A 227 -32.65 -10.17 31.15
CA LEU A 227 -32.26 -10.53 29.79
C LEU A 227 -30.77 -10.25 29.64
N THR A 228 -29.99 -11.28 29.28
CA THR A 228 -28.55 -11.16 29.04
C THR A 228 -28.25 -11.50 27.59
N THR A 229 -27.78 -10.51 26.84
CA THR A 229 -27.40 -10.61 25.43
C THR A 229 -25.87 -10.69 25.32
N ILE A 230 -25.39 -11.72 24.64
CA ILE A 230 -23.97 -11.99 24.38
C ILE A 230 -23.73 -11.89 22.86
N TYR A 231 -22.55 -11.40 22.50
CA TYR A 231 -22.11 -11.22 21.10
C TYR A 231 -20.87 -12.06 20.82
N THR A 232 -20.82 -12.67 19.64
CA THR A 232 -19.65 -13.41 19.12
C THR A 232 -19.30 -12.92 17.72
N VAL A 233 -18.01 -13.02 17.34
CA VAL A 233 -17.48 -12.53 16.07
C VAL A 233 -16.78 -13.65 15.28
N ASP A 234 -17.00 -13.75 13.97
CA ASP A 234 -16.16 -14.58 13.10
C ASP A 234 -14.86 -13.85 12.77
N GLU A 235 -13.71 -14.50 13.01
CA GLU A 235 -12.39 -13.88 12.83
C GLU A 235 -12.05 -13.53 11.36
N ARG A 236 -12.81 -14.01 10.37
CA ARG A 236 -12.48 -13.91 8.94
C ARG A 236 -13.26 -12.81 8.21
N ASP A 237 -14.56 -12.67 8.50
CA ASP A 237 -15.43 -11.65 7.88
C ASP A 237 -15.93 -10.57 8.85
N GLY A 238 -15.78 -10.78 10.16
CA GLY A 238 -16.17 -9.80 11.17
C GLY A 238 -17.68 -9.66 11.36
N THR A 239 -18.46 -10.64 10.88
CA THR A 239 -19.89 -10.78 11.23
C THR A 239 -20.05 -10.93 12.74
N ILE A 240 -21.17 -10.41 13.26
CA ILE A 240 -21.53 -10.50 14.67
C ILE A 240 -22.79 -11.35 14.80
N GLU A 241 -22.70 -12.42 15.59
CA GLU A 241 -23.85 -13.20 16.03
C GLU A 241 -24.30 -12.70 17.42
N GLU A 242 -25.61 -12.64 17.63
CA GLU A 242 -26.23 -12.21 18.89
C GLU A 242 -27.01 -13.38 19.51
N THR A 243 -26.86 -13.60 20.82
CA THR A 243 -27.65 -14.58 21.58
C THR A 243 -28.17 -13.96 22.87
N THR A 244 -29.50 -13.82 22.98
CA THR A 244 -30.18 -13.36 24.20
C THR A 244 -30.70 -14.54 25.01
N SER A 245 -30.39 -14.53 26.31
CA SER A 245 -30.88 -15.47 27.32
C SER A 245 -31.80 -14.75 28.32
N ARG A 246 -32.76 -15.48 28.91
CA ARG A 246 -33.72 -14.96 29.91
C ARG A 246 -33.62 -15.78 31.19
N GLN A 247 -33.51 -15.10 32.33
CA GLN A 247 -33.57 -15.69 33.66
C GLN A 247 -34.59 -14.93 34.51
N ILE A 248 -35.38 -15.63 35.32
CA ILE A 248 -36.15 -15.00 36.40
C ILE A 248 -35.18 -14.75 37.56
N THR A 249 -34.99 -13.49 37.95
CA THR A 249 -34.14 -13.12 39.10
C THR A 249 -34.94 -12.97 40.38
N LYS A 250 -36.24 -12.63 40.26
CA LYS A 250 -37.18 -12.59 41.37
C LYS A 250 -38.53 -13.12 40.90
N GLU A 251 -39.05 -14.15 41.56
CA GLU A 251 -40.42 -14.63 41.31
C GLU A 251 -41.45 -13.58 41.77
N MET A 252 -42.53 -13.41 41.03
CA MET A 252 -43.64 -12.55 41.48
C MET A 252 -44.44 -13.23 42.59
N VAL A 253 -44.83 -12.47 43.60
CA VAL A 253 -45.74 -12.93 44.66
C VAL A 253 -47.09 -12.29 44.43
N LYS A 254 -48.14 -13.07 44.18
CA LYS A 254 -49.48 -12.53 43.95
C LYS A 254 -49.96 -11.77 45.18
N ARG A 255 -50.53 -10.59 45.00
CA ARG A 255 -51.38 -9.99 46.03
C ARG A 255 -52.62 -10.86 46.20
N ARG A 256 -53.03 -11.13 47.43
CA ARG A 256 -54.32 -11.78 47.71
C ARG A 256 -55.28 -10.85 48.41
N ILE A 257 -56.55 -10.92 48.02
CA ILE A 257 -57.65 -10.26 48.71
C ILE A 257 -58.64 -11.34 49.12
N ARG A 258 -58.67 -11.67 50.40
CA ARG A 258 -59.61 -12.62 51.00
C ARG A 258 -60.94 -11.92 51.24
N ARG A 259 -62.05 -12.52 50.81
CA ARG A 259 -63.40 -11.95 50.93
C ARG A 259 -64.25 -12.76 51.88
N GLY A 260 -64.87 -12.10 52.85
CA GLY A 260 -65.75 -12.77 53.80
C GLY A 260 -67.03 -13.30 53.15
N THR A 261 -67.28 -14.59 53.38
CA THR A 261 -68.50 -15.29 52.93
C THR A 261 -69.37 -15.79 54.07
N ARG A 262 -68.94 -15.65 55.33
CA ARG A 262 -69.75 -16.05 56.49
C ARG A 262 -70.97 -15.14 56.62
N GLU A 263 -72.14 -15.67 56.35
CA GLU A 263 -73.39 -14.97 56.62
C GLU A 263 -73.55 -14.78 58.14
N PRO A 264 -74.08 -13.63 58.61
CA PRO A 264 -74.35 -13.44 60.03
C PRO A 264 -75.42 -14.45 60.48
N GLU A 265 -75.21 -15.08 61.64
CA GLU A 265 -76.23 -15.93 62.24
C GLU A 265 -77.52 -15.12 62.43
N LYS A 266 -78.62 -15.62 61.89
CA LYS A 266 -79.94 -15.01 62.13
C LYS A 266 -80.31 -15.20 63.59
N VAL A 267 -80.06 -14.18 64.40
CA VAL A 267 -80.59 -14.07 65.76
C VAL A 267 -82.11 -14.17 65.67
N VAL A 268 -82.65 -15.33 66.04
CA VAL A 268 -84.09 -15.57 66.10
C VAL A 268 -84.66 -14.83 67.30
N VAL A 269 -84.97 -13.54 67.10
CA VAL A 269 -85.77 -12.77 68.05
C VAL A 269 -87.16 -13.42 68.10
N PRO A 270 -87.63 -13.91 69.26
CA PRO A 270 -88.95 -14.52 69.35
C PRO A 270 -90.03 -13.45 69.18
N GLU A 271 -90.96 -13.66 68.25
CA GLU A 271 -92.09 -12.75 68.03
C GLU A 271 -93.02 -12.72 69.26
N GLN A 272 -93.24 -11.55 69.84
CA GLN A 272 -94.35 -11.33 70.78
C GLN A 272 -95.61 -10.86 70.01
N SER A 273 -96.74 -11.49 70.31
CA SER A 273 -97.96 -11.41 69.50
C SER A 273 -98.82 -10.15 69.69
N SER A 274 -99.33 -9.65 68.54
CA SER A 274 -100.68 -9.08 68.30
C SER A 274 -101.06 -7.78 69.07
N ILE A 275 -102.17 -7.07 68.80
CA ILE A 275 -103.35 -7.30 67.91
C ILE A 275 -103.56 -6.09 66.93
N PRO A 276 -104.70 -5.77 66.27
CA PRO A 276 -104.68 -5.10 64.96
C PRO A 276 -105.17 -3.63 64.93
N SER A 277 -105.00 -2.97 63.77
CA SER A 277 -105.94 -1.95 63.27
C SER A 277 -105.98 -1.94 61.73
N TYR A 278 -107.08 -1.48 61.15
CA TYR A 278 -107.46 -1.53 59.72
C TYR A 278 -108.42 -0.36 59.39
N PRO A 279 -108.67 0.02 58.12
CA PRO A 279 -107.90 -0.14 56.87
C PRO A 279 -107.86 1.20 56.05
N VAL A 280 -107.86 1.10 54.70
CA VAL A 280 -107.96 2.10 53.60
C VAL A 280 -106.62 2.20 52.84
N SER A 281 -106.38 1.53 51.69
CA SER A 281 -107.09 1.52 50.37
C SER A 281 -106.93 2.86 49.61
N VAL A 282 -106.47 2.96 48.35
CA VAL A 282 -106.09 2.02 47.26
C VAL A 282 -104.86 2.62 46.50
N THR A 283 -104.25 2.12 45.41
CA THR A 283 -104.57 1.23 44.25
C THR A 283 -103.27 0.50 43.81
N SER A 284 -103.25 -0.68 43.17
CA SER A 284 -103.60 -1.05 41.77
C SER A 284 -102.69 -0.36 40.70
N ASN A 285 -102.06 -1.03 39.71
CA ASN A 285 -102.17 -2.44 39.29
C ASN A 285 -100.96 -2.95 38.44
N GLN A 286 -100.76 -4.28 38.41
CA GLN A 286 -100.19 -5.12 37.31
C GLN A 286 -98.76 -4.84 36.74
N GLY A 287 -98.01 -5.84 36.23
CA GLY A 287 -98.25 -7.29 36.30
C GLY A 287 -97.34 -8.17 35.41
N THR A 288 -97.00 -9.35 35.93
CA THR A 288 -96.79 -10.65 35.24
C THR A 288 -95.67 -10.88 34.19
N ASN A 289 -94.91 -11.94 34.50
CA ASN A 289 -94.51 -13.08 33.64
C ASN A 289 -93.28 -13.00 32.71
N ALA A 290 -92.41 -13.98 32.97
CA ALA A 290 -91.26 -14.43 32.22
C ALA A 290 -91.54 -14.85 30.76
N ALA A 291 -90.49 -14.75 29.94
CA ALA A 291 -90.23 -15.58 28.77
C ALA A 291 -88.72 -15.83 28.64
N VAL A 292 -88.33 -16.92 27.97
CA VAL A 292 -86.93 -17.29 27.67
C VAL A 292 -86.82 -17.45 26.16
N GLU A 293 -85.94 -16.71 25.47
CA GLU A 293 -85.51 -17.13 24.13
C GLU A 293 -84.12 -16.64 23.67
N LEU A 294 -83.59 -17.42 22.72
CA LEU A 294 -82.33 -17.49 21.99
C LEU A 294 -81.62 -16.20 21.49
N ALA A 295 -80.36 -16.11 21.90
CA ALA A 295 -79.11 -15.93 21.12
C ALA A 295 -79.07 -15.46 19.64
N LYS A 296 -77.92 -14.78 19.35
CA LYS A 296 -77.22 -14.50 18.06
C LYS A 296 -77.61 -13.21 17.29
N PRO A 297 -76.70 -12.65 16.46
CA PRO A 297 -75.26 -12.93 16.33
C PRO A 297 -74.36 -11.76 16.81
N VAL A 298 -73.10 -12.07 17.14
CA VAL A 298 -72.01 -11.07 17.17
C VAL A 298 -71.09 -11.39 15.99
N ALA A 299 -70.64 -10.36 15.27
CA ALA A 299 -69.74 -10.50 14.13
C ALA A 299 -68.34 -11.00 14.56
N PRO A 300 -67.57 -11.69 13.70
CA PRO A 300 -66.21 -12.10 14.02
C PRO A 300 -65.32 -10.87 14.24
N THR A 301 -64.86 -10.66 15.48
CA THR A 301 -63.87 -9.64 15.82
C THR A 301 -62.48 -10.12 15.42
N THR A 302 -62.17 -10.01 14.13
CA THR A 302 -60.83 -10.25 13.58
C THR A 302 -59.82 -9.24 14.10
N GLY A 303 -58.61 -9.70 14.39
CA GLY A 303 -57.46 -8.86 14.69
C GLY A 303 -57.09 -8.81 16.17
N TRP A 304 -56.39 -7.73 16.54
CA TRP A 304 -55.87 -7.52 17.89
C TRP A 304 -56.96 -7.17 18.90
N LYS A 305 -57.02 -7.95 19.98
CA LYS A 305 -57.94 -7.77 21.11
C LYS A 305 -57.14 -7.81 22.41
N GLN A 306 -57.43 -6.89 23.34
CA GLN A 306 -56.78 -6.86 24.64
C GLN A 306 -57.67 -7.54 25.69
N GLU A 307 -57.14 -8.57 26.36
CA GLU A 307 -57.82 -9.31 27.42
C GLU A 307 -56.86 -9.53 28.59
N ASN A 308 -57.31 -9.26 29.82
CA ASN A 308 -56.47 -9.27 31.05
C ASN A 308 -55.13 -8.50 30.89
N GLY A 309 -55.14 -7.41 30.12
CA GLY A 309 -53.97 -6.57 29.83
C GLY A 309 -53.09 -7.07 28.68
N MET A 310 -53.16 -8.34 28.31
CA MET A 310 -52.39 -8.95 27.23
C MET A 310 -53.09 -8.81 25.88
N TRP A 311 -52.30 -8.74 24.80
CA TRP A 311 -52.79 -8.64 23.42
C TRP A 311 -52.82 -10.01 22.75
N TYR A 312 -53.98 -10.40 22.25
CA TYR A 312 -54.20 -11.63 21.49
C TYR A 312 -54.70 -11.31 20.08
N PHE A 313 -54.27 -12.08 19.09
CA PHE A 313 -54.76 -11.96 17.72
C PHE A 313 -55.78 -13.05 17.41
N TYR A 314 -56.97 -12.65 16.98
CA TYR A 314 -58.06 -13.55 16.62
C TYR A 314 -58.27 -13.61 15.10
N ASN A 315 -58.38 -14.84 14.58
CA ASN A 315 -58.60 -15.14 13.18
C ASN A 315 -60.06 -14.88 12.74
N THR A 316 -60.33 -15.00 11.44
CA THR A 316 -61.67 -14.82 10.83
C THR A 316 -62.73 -15.81 11.30
N ASP A 317 -62.32 -16.95 11.85
CA ASP A 317 -63.18 -17.97 12.47
C ASP A 317 -63.37 -17.78 13.99
N GLY A 318 -62.70 -16.79 14.59
CA GLY A 318 -62.69 -16.56 16.04
C GLY A 318 -61.69 -17.42 16.82
N SER A 319 -60.84 -18.21 16.16
CA SER A 319 -59.73 -18.91 16.82
C SER A 319 -58.62 -17.93 17.23
N MET A 320 -57.97 -18.21 18.36
CA MET A 320 -56.75 -17.50 18.79
C MET A 320 -55.55 -18.05 18.01
N ALA A 321 -54.78 -17.18 17.35
CA ALA A 321 -53.58 -17.60 16.64
C ALA A 321 -52.47 -18.05 17.61
N THR A 322 -51.83 -19.18 17.32
CA THR A 322 -50.70 -19.72 18.08
C THR A 322 -49.49 -19.96 17.17
N GLY A 323 -48.37 -19.32 17.50
CA GLY A 323 -47.18 -19.25 16.64
C GLY A 323 -47.07 -17.92 15.88
N TRP A 324 -46.01 -17.77 15.07
CA TRP A 324 -45.77 -16.56 14.30
C TRP A 324 -46.74 -16.45 13.12
N VAL A 325 -47.62 -15.45 13.15
CA VAL A 325 -48.37 -14.99 11.98
C VAL A 325 -47.51 -13.98 11.23
N GLN A 326 -47.14 -14.29 9.99
CA GLN A 326 -46.54 -13.33 9.09
C GLN A 326 -47.65 -12.42 8.52
N VAL A 327 -47.52 -11.12 8.73
CA VAL A 327 -48.46 -10.06 8.33
C VAL A 327 -47.87 -9.26 7.16
#